data_AF-A0A1G1P351-F1
#
_entry.id   AF-A0A1G1P351-F1
#
_cell.length_a   1.000
_cell.length_b   1.000
_cell.length_c   1.000
_cell.angle_alpha   90.00
_cell.angle_beta   90.00
_cell.angle_gamma   90.00
#
_symmetry.space_group_name_H-M   'P 1'
#
loop_
_entity.id
_entity.type
_entity.pdbx_description
1 polymer ?
#
loop_
_entity_poly.entity_id
_entity_poly.type
_entity_poly.pdbx_seq_one_letter_code
_entity_poly.pdbx_strand_id
1 'polypeptide(L)'
;MTSNYDLITKDNIRRRGEEFDDIGHLISEQLYSDRSHFVYELLQNAEDALERRFQDNPQSKLPCSVKFLLFEDRLEFRHFGQNFTENDVRGISDVLRGTKNEEITQIGKFGIGFKSVYAFTAKPEIHSGDEHFAIERYIRPKAIEPWLNVVKGETVFIFPFNNKDLPKDKAFDLILDKLKKLGPRTLLFLSHIDEIAWSVDSTEENGQYLREIKNRNEASQVTVIGHNNGQDEEETWLIFGRPVTVPNSEQSTRVEVGFRIEIDSKDKTERISRINDAPLVVYFPTEIYTKFGFLVHGPYHTTPARDNIHKNDDWNKNLIEETANLVVEALRNLKTMGLLSVSLLEALPIRVGDFPQER
;
A
#
# COMPACT_ATOMS: atom_id res chain seq x y z
N MET A 1 -3.89 19.24 -20.08
CA MET A 1 -5.21 19.62 -20.61
C MET A 1 -6.23 18.94 -19.74
N THR A 2 -7.17 19.69 -19.18
CA THR A 2 -8.22 19.16 -18.31
C THR A 2 -9.17 18.23 -19.07
N SER A 3 -9.54 17.13 -18.43
CA SER A 3 -10.47 16.12 -18.95
C SER A 3 -11.89 16.65 -19.13
N ASN A 4 -12.64 16.04 -20.05
CA ASN A 4 -14.06 16.36 -20.21
C ASN A 4 -14.92 15.54 -19.23
N TYR A 5 -15.07 16.04 -18.01
CA TYR A 5 -15.81 15.37 -16.94
C TYR A 5 -17.27 15.07 -17.28
N ASP A 6 -17.93 15.92 -18.07
CA ASP A 6 -19.31 15.72 -18.52
C ASP A 6 -19.43 14.51 -19.45
N LEU A 7 -18.47 14.35 -20.38
CA LEU A 7 -18.42 13.18 -21.25
C LEU A 7 -18.13 11.91 -20.47
N ILE A 8 -17.19 11.95 -19.51
CA ILE A 8 -16.89 10.82 -18.63
C ILE A 8 -18.13 10.41 -17.83
N THR A 9 -18.81 11.38 -17.20
CA THR A 9 -20.04 11.16 -16.45
C THR A 9 -21.13 10.54 -17.33
N LYS A 10 -21.39 11.08 -18.52
CA LYS A 10 -22.38 10.54 -19.46
C LYS A 10 -22.07 9.09 -19.84
N ASP A 11 -20.80 8.79 -20.10
CA ASP A 11 -20.38 7.45 -20.47
C ASP A 11 -20.51 6.46 -19.29
N ASN A 12 -20.13 6.88 -18.08
CA ASN A 12 -20.31 6.09 -16.86
C ASN A 12 -21.79 5.78 -16.60
N ILE A 13 -22.68 6.78 -16.73
CA ILE A 13 -24.14 6.59 -16.60
C ILE A 13 -24.65 5.63 -17.68
N ARG A 14 -24.27 5.83 -18.95
CA ARG A 14 -24.67 4.97 -20.06
C ARG A 14 -24.28 3.50 -19.84
N ARG A 15 -23.09 3.24 -19.31
CA ARG A 15 -22.57 1.89 -19.09
C ARG A 15 -23.25 1.17 -17.92
N ARG A 16 -23.82 1.90 -16.96
CA ARG A 16 -24.19 1.35 -15.64
C ARG A 16 -25.67 1.56 -15.25
N GLY A 17 -26.37 2.52 -15.84
CA GLY A 17 -27.77 2.86 -15.53
C GLY A 17 -27.90 4.20 -14.80
N GLU A 18 -29.13 4.68 -14.62
CA GLU A 18 -29.38 5.96 -13.91
C GLU A 18 -29.64 5.75 -12.41
N GLU A 19 -30.21 4.59 -12.05
CA GLU A 19 -30.51 4.15 -10.67
C GLU A 19 -29.23 3.59 -10.02
N PHE A 20 -28.48 4.48 -9.36
CA PHE A 20 -27.17 4.18 -8.76
C PHE A 20 -27.18 4.09 -7.24
N ASP A 21 -28.32 4.37 -6.59
CA ASP A 21 -28.44 4.33 -5.13
C ASP A 21 -28.27 2.88 -4.59
N ASP A 22 -28.59 1.86 -5.40
CA ASP A 22 -28.39 0.44 -5.08
C ASP A 22 -26.90 0.02 -5.03
N ILE A 23 -26.06 0.65 -5.86
CA ILE A 23 -24.60 0.41 -5.85
C ILE A 23 -23.98 1.03 -4.61
N GLY A 24 -24.50 2.17 -4.13
CA GLY A 24 -24.09 2.76 -2.86
C GLY A 24 -24.27 1.78 -1.69
N HIS A 25 -25.38 1.03 -1.66
CA HIS A 25 -25.61 -0.03 -0.67
C HIS A 25 -24.65 -1.22 -0.82
N LEU A 26 -24.45 -1.71 -2.05
CA LEU A 26 -23.57 -2.86 -2.32
C LEU A 26 -22.10 -2.56 -2.03
N ILE A 27 -21.67 -1.34 -2.36
CA ILE A 27 -20.36 -0.83 -1.98
C ILE A 27 -20.32 -0.66 -0.45
N SER A 28 -21.32 -0.03 0.18
CA SER A 28 -21.38 0.18 1.64
C SER A 28 -21.22 -1.12 2.45
N GLU A 29 -21.94 -2.20 2.11
CA GLU A 29 -21.81 -3.50 2.80
C GLU A 29 -20.40 -4.10 2.71
N GLN A 30 -19.69 -3.94 1.58
CA GLN A 30 -18.29 -4.35 1.43
C GLN A 30 -17.30 -3.37 2.11
N LEU A 31 -17.64 -2.07 2.16
CA LEU A 31 -16.84 -1.02 2.77
C LEU A 31 -16.81 -1.06 4.30
N TYR A 32 -17.87 -1.57 4.96
CA TYR A 32 -17.91 -1.66 6.41
C TYR A 32 -16.84 -2.61 6.97
N SER A 33 -16.50 -3.68 6.25
CA SER A 33 -15.35 -4.56 6.55
C SER A 33 -14.01 -3.93 6.17
N ASP A 34 -13.98 -3.09 5.13
CA ASP A 34 -12.74 -2.59 4.50
C ASP A 34 -12.26 -1.22 5.03
N ARG A 35 -12.80 -0.78 6.18
CA ARG A 35 -12.31 0.45 6.82
C ARG A 35 -10.82 0.31 7.12
N SER A 36 -10.32 -0.87 7.50
CA SER A 36 -8.92 -1.09 7.89
C SER A 36 -7.90 -0.74 6.81
N HIS A 37 -8.20 -0.91 5.52
CA HIS A 37 -7.17 -0.87 4.47
C HIS A 37 -7.10 0.43 3.67
N PHE A 38 -8.02 1.38 3.84
CA PHE A 38 -8.06 2.59 3.00
C PHE A 38 -6.74 3.38 2.95
N VAL A 39 -6.00 3.44 4.07
CA VAL A 39 -4.69 4.11 4.13
C VAL A 39 -3.68 3.42 3.21
N TYR A 40 -3.65 2.08 3.24
CA TYR A 40 -2.78 1.28 2.38
C TYR A 40 -3.18 1.39 0.90
N GLU A 41 -4.48 1.47 0.59
CA GLU A 41 -4.96 1.71 -0.78
C GLU A 41 -4.50 3.09 -1.31
N LEU A 42 -4.54 4.13 -0.47
CA LEU A 42 -4.01 5.45 -0.85
C LEU A 42 -2.50 5.42 -1.08
N LEU A 43 -1.75 4.73 -0.21
CA LEU A 43 -0.31 4.56 -0.37
C LEU A 43 0.02 3.78 -1.65
N GLN A 44 -0.73 2.73 -1.98
CA GLN A 44 -0.55 1.98 -3.23
C GLN A 44 -0.81 2.85 -4.46
N ASN A 45 -1.89 3.63 -4.46
CA ASN A 45 -2.16 4.56 -5.57
C ASN A 45 -1.03 5.58 -5.76
N ALA A 46 -0.43 6.06 -4.66
CA ALA A 46 0.72 6.96 -4.73
C ALA A 46 1.98 6.25 -5.24
N GLU A 47 2.22 5.01 -4.83
CA GLU A 47 3.31 4.14 -5.29
C GLU A 47 3.22 3.91 -6.82
N ASP A 48 2.05 3.51 -7.33
CA ASP A 48 1.80 3.31 -8.76
C ASP A 48 1.97 4.60 -9.56
N ALA A 49 1.53 5.74 -8.99
CA ALA A 49 1.71 7.05 -9.62
C ALA A 49 3.19 7.46 -9.66
N LEU A 50 3.99 7.12 -8.65
CA LEU A 50 5.44 7.34 -8.64
C LEU A 50 6.15 6.44 -9.65
N GLU A 51 5.74 5.17 -9.79
CA GLU A 51 6.28 4.26 -10.80
C GLU A 51 6.11 4.85 -12.20
N ARG A 52 4.88 5.24 -12.57
CA ARG A 52 4.61 5.88 -13.86
C ARG A 52 5.40 7.16 -14.07
N ARG A 53 5.59 7.96 -13.01
CA ARG A 53 6.43 9.16 -13.06
C ARG A 53 7.88 8.83 -13.42
N PHE A 54 8.44 7.77 -12.86
CA PHE A 54 9.81 7.34 -13.17
C PHE A 54 9.92 6.66 -14.53
N GLN A 55 8.88 5.98 -15.01
CA GLN A 55 8.82 5.46 -16.38
C GLN A 55 8.83 6.60 -17.42
N ASP A 56 8.08 7.67 -17.18
CA ASP A 56 8.02 8.84 -18.06
C ASP A 56 9.26 9.74 -17.94
N ASN A 57 9.72 10.00 -16.70
CA ASN A 57 10.89 10.82 -16.40
C ASN A 57 11.77 10.17 -15.32
N PRO A 58 12.72 9.30 -15.71
CA PRO A 58 13.63 8.62 -14.77
C PRO A 58 14.52 9.57 -13.96
N GLN A 59 14.68 10.82 -14.40
CA GLN A 59 15.51 11.84 -13.76
C GLN A 59 14.70 12.86 -12.96
N SER A 60 13.41 12.58 -12.69
CA SER A 60 12.56 13.42 -11.86
C SER A 60 13.20 13.67 -10.50
N LYS A 61 13.21 14.94 -10.08
CA LYS A 61 13.72 15.38 -8.77
C LYS A 61 12.60 15.78 -7.80
N LEU A 62 11.35 15.52 -8.18
CA LEU A 62 10.24 15.72 -7.26
C LEU A 62 10.35 14.72 -6.09
N PRO A 63 9.91 15.09 -4.88
CA PRO A 63 9.96 14.20 -3.72
C PRO A 63 9.29 12.85 -3.99
N CYS A 64 9.67 11.82 -3.25
CA CYS A 64 8.93 10.55 -3.20
C CYS A 64 8.13 10.41 -1.90
N SER A 65 7.89 11.52 -1.21
CA SER A 65 7.17 11.56 0.05
C SER A 65 5.66 11.59 -0.15
N VAL A 66 4.96 11.05 0.85
CA VAL A 66 3.50 11.16 0.98
C VAL A 66 3.14 11.77 2.33
N LYS A 67 2.03 12.52 2.37
CA LYS A 67 1.58 13.21 3.58
C LYS A 67 0.09 13.03 3.83
N PHE A 68 -0.26 12.68 5.06
CA PHE A 68 -1.63 12.73 5.56
C PHE A 68 -1.80 13.96 6.48
N LEU A 69 -2.77 14.82 6.20
CA LEU A 69 -3.14 15.94 7.07
C LEU A 69 -4.56 15.73 7.56
N LEU A 70 -4.71 15.48 8.86
CA LEU A 70 -6.01 15.21 9.46
C LEU A 70 -6.58 16.48 10.12
N PHE A 71 -7.76 16.89 9.69
CA PHE A 71 -8.55 17.98 10.26
C PHE A 71 -9.83 17.42 10.85
N GLU A 72 -10.49 18.16 11.73
CA GLU A 72 -11.77 17.74 12.35
C GLU A 72 -12.89 17.46 11.31
N ASP A 73 -12.79 18.03 10.11
CA ASP A 73 -13.81 17.95 9.08
C ASP A 73 -13.38 17.28 7.77
N ARG A 74 -12.09 16.94 7.62
CA ARG A 74 -11.55 16.29 6.42
C ARG A 74 -10.22 15.60 6.67
N LEU A 75 -9.89 14.67 5.79
CA LEU A 75 -8.53 14.16 5.61
C LEU A 75 -7.98 14.70 4.27
N GLU A 76 -6.75 15.21 4.27
CA GLU A 76 -6.00 15.46 3.03
C GLU A 76 -4.92 14.39 2.87
N PHE A 77 -4.77 13.85 1.66
CA PHE A 77 -3.68 12.95 1.28
C PHE A 77 -2.92 13.53 0.11
N ARG A 78 -1.60 13.65 0.27
CA ARG A 78 -0.73 14.40 -0.66
C ARG A 78 0.43 13.51 -1.09
N HIS A 79 0.76 13.53 -2.37
CA HIS A 79 1.92 12.81 -2.91
C HIS A 79 2.43 13.50 -4.18
N PHE A 80 3.62 13.09 -4.63
CA PHE A 80 4.29 13.69 -5.79
C PHE A 80 4.37 12.72 -6.98
N GLY A 81 3.35 11.89 -7.16
CA GLY A 81 3.27 10.95 -8.29
C GLY A 81 3.07 11.66 -9.64
N GLN A 82 2.96 10.89 -10.72
CA GLN A 82 2.57 11.44 -12.02
C GLN A 82 1.21 12.14 -11.91
N ASN A 83 1.07 13.30 -12.55
CA ASN A 83 -0.21 14.01 -12.60
C ASN A 83 -1.29 13.15 -13.25
N PHE A 84 -2.54 13.35 -12.82
CA PHE A 84 -3.68 12.66 -13.40
C PHE A 84 -3.82 12.93 -14.89
N THR A 85 -4.12 11.86 -15.62
CA THR A 85 -4.55 11.87 -17.01
C THR A 85 -6.05 11.60 -17.12
N GLU A 86 -6.65 11.80 -18.29
CA GLU A 86 -8.05 11.43 -18.52
C GLU A 86 -8.34 9.96 -18.21
N ASN A 87 -7.38 9.07 -18.47
CA ASN A 87 -7.51 7.65 -18.14
C ASN A 87 -7.57 7.42 -16.62
N ASP A 88 -6.83 8.20 -15.83
CA ASP A 88 -6.91 8.15 -14.38
C ASP A 88 -8.26 8.64 -13.86
N VAL A 89 -8.76 9.75 -14.41
CA VAL A 89 -10.10 10.27 -14.09
C VAL A 89 -11.18 9.24 -14.41
N ARG A 90 -11.09 8.58 -15.57
CA ARG A 90 -12.00 7.50 -15.95
C ARG A 90 -11.89 6.30 -15.01
N GLY A 91 -10.67 5.86 -14.70
CA GLY A 91 -10.42 4.70 -13.85
C GLY A 91 -10.91 4.90 -12.41
N ILE A 92 -10.58 6.04 -11.79
CA ILE A 92 -10.97 6.33 -10.41
C ILE A 92 -12.48 6.59 -10.25
N SER A 93 -13.14 7.04 -11.33
CA SER A 93 -14.59 7.26 -11.38
C SER A 93 -15.38 6.09 -11.95
N ASP A 94 -14.76 4.94 -12.23
CA ASP A 94 -15.51 3.74 -12.62
C ASP A 94 -15.86 2.89 -11.38
N VAL A 95 -16.88 2.05 -11.51
CA VAL A 95 -17.26 0.98 -10.58
C VAL A 95 -17.56 -0.24 -11.44
N LEU A 96 -16.90 -1.38 -11.20
CA LEU A 96 -17.07 -2.59 -12.01
C LEU A 96 -18.56 -3.00 -12.14
N ARG A 97 -18.98 -3.43 -13.35
CA ARG A 97 -20.11 -4.37 -13.48
C ARG A 97 -19.51 -5.74 -13.20
N GLY A 98 -19.89 -6.36 -12.09
CA GLY A 98 -19.71 -7.80 -11.95
C GLY A 98 -20.57 -8.51 -12.99
N THR A 99 -20.01 -8.83 -14.16
CA THR A 99 -20.54 -9.89 -15.02
C THR A 99 -19.52 -11.00 -15.10
N LYS A 100 -19.83 -12.07 -14.34
CA LYS A 100 -19.18 -13.39 -14.34
C LYS A 100 -17.81 -13.45 -13.67
N ASN A 101 -17.69 -14.50 -12.84
CA ASN A 101 -16.64 -14.91 -11.91
C ASN A 101 -15.19 -15.01 -12.45
N GLU A 102 -14.85 -14.43 -13.60
CA GLU A 102 -13.52 -14.57 -14.22
C GLU A 102 -12.66 -13.29 -14.16
N GLU A 103 -13.25 -12.11 -13.89
CA GLU A 103 -12.51 -10.84 -13.81
C GLU A 103 -12.24 -10.34 -12.37
N ILE A 104 -12.68 -11.10 -11.35
CA ILE A 104 -12.39 -10.79 -9.93
C ILE A 104 -10.89 -10.99 -9.60
N THR A 105 -10.13 -11.63 -10.49
CA THR A 105 -8.71 -11.93 -10.28
C THR A 105 -7.77 -10.76 -10.59
N GLN A 106 -8.27 -9.62 -11.10
CA GLN A 106 -7.48 -8.40 -11.30
C GLN A 106 -7.73 -7.35 -10.20
N ILE A 107 -7.76 -7.81 -8.94
CA ILE A 107 -7.68 -6.93 -7.77
C ILE A 107 -6.32 -6.24 -7.82
N GLY A 108 -6.35 -4.96 -8.19
CA GLY A 108 -5.15 -4.12 -8.40
C GLY A 108 -5.25 -3.17 -9.58
N LYS A 109 -6.18 -3.37 -10.55
CA LYS A 109 -6.25 -2.53 -11.76
C LYS A 109 -7.49 -1.63 -11.91
N PHE A 110 -8.50 -1.78 -11.06
CA PHE A 110 -9.80 -1.14 -11.30
C PHE A 110 -10.44 -0.52 -10.07
N GLY A 111 -9.79 0.48 -9.45
CA GLY A 111 -10.46 1.51 -8.64
C GLY A 111 -11.29 1.07 -7.41
N ILE A 112 -11.39 -0.23 -7.11
CA ILE A 112 -12.14 -0.80 -5.98
C ILE A 112 -11.48 -0.36 -4.67
N GLY A 113 -10.15 -0.46 -4.59
CA GLY A 113 -9.38 -0.02 -3.43
C GLY A 113 -9.59 1.45 -3.09
N PHE A 114 -9.65 2.33 -4.10
CA PHE A 114 -9.99 3.74 -3.87
C PHE A 114 -11.40 3.92 -3.31
N LYS A 115 -12.36 3.03 -3.59
CA LYS A 115 -13.72 3.19 -3.06
C LYS A 115 -13.79 3.07 -1.54
N SER A 116 -12.78 2.47 -0.89
CA SER A 116 -12.63 2.45 0.58
C SER A 116 -12.78 3.82 1.23
N VAL A 117 -12.39 4.91 0.54
CA VAL A 117 -12.53 6.29 1.04
C VAL A 117 -13.98 6.72 1.26
N TYR A 118 -14.94 6.10 0.54
CA TYR A 118 -16.35 6.43 0.69
C TYR A 118 -16.93 6.00 2.05
N ALA A 119 -16.20 5.19 2.83
CA ALA A 119 -16.53 4.95 4.23
C ALA A 119 -16.47 6.24 5.08
N PHE A 120 -15.73 7.27 4.64
CA PHE A 120 -15.51 8.53 5.36
C PHE A 120 -16.07 9.74 4.62
N THR A 121 -16.10 9.71 3.28
CA THR A 121 -16.58 10.83 2.45
C THR A 121 -17.68 10.41 1.47
N ALA A 122 -18.62 11.30 1.18
CA ALA A 122 -19.59 11.12 0.10
C ALA A 122 -19.11 11.75 -1.22
N LYS A 123 -18.08 12.59 -1.17
CA LYS A 123 -17.65 13.42 -2.30
C LYS A 123 -16.14 13.70 -2.20
N PRO A 124 -15.27 12.74 -2.56
CA PRO A 124 -13.83 12.96 -2.62
C PRO A 124 -13.49 14.00 -3.70
N GLU A 125 -12.49 14.82 -3.42
CA GLU A 125 -11.98 15.86 -4.32
C GLU A 125 -10.52 15.56 -4.65
N ILE A 126 -10.14 15.78 -5.91
CA ILE A 126 -8.81 15.46 -6.45
C ILE A 126 -8.29 16.69 -7.19
N HIS A 127 -7.07 17.11 -6.85
CA HIS A 127 -6.33 18.18 -7.51
C HIS A 127 -4.96 17.66 -7.95
N SER A 128 -4.70 17.63 -9.26
CA SER A 128 -3.48 17.06 -9.83
C SER A 128 -3.17 17.67 -11.20
N GLY A 129 -2.11 18.49 -11.28
CA GLY A 129 -1.79 19.20 -12.52
C GLY A 129 -2.95 20.09 -13.00
N ASP A 130 -3.48 19.82 -14.19
CA ASP A 130 -4.62 20.55 -14.77
C ASP A 130 -5.99 19.94 -14.38
N GLU A 131 -5.99 18.84 -13.62
CA GLU A 131 -7.20 18.12 -13.21
C GLU A 131 -7.66 18.60 -11.83
N HIS A 132 -8.89 19.12 -11.75
CA HIS A 132 -9.54 19.56 -10.51
C HIS A 132 -10.99 19.12 -10.53
N PHE A 133 -11.29 18.00 -9.85
CA PHE A 133 -12.62 17.42 -9.87
C PHE A 133 -13.03 16.79 -8.55
N ALA A 134 -14.33 16.79 -8.31
CA ALA A 134 -14.96 15.99 -7.27
C ALA A 134 -15.68 14.80 -7.90
N ILE A 135 -15.70 13.65 -7.23
CA ILE A 135 -16.49 12.51 -7.67
C ILE A 135 -17.80 12.47 -6.89
N GLU A 136 -18.90 12.77 -7.56
CA GLU A 136 -20.25 12.64 -6.99
C GLU A 136 -20.84 11.27 -7.29
N ARG A 137 -21.65 10.74 -6.36
CA ARG A 137 -22.39 9.48 -6.55
C ARG A 137 -21.49 8.37 -7.10
N TYR A 138 -20.28 8.23 -6.54
CA TYR A 138 -19.26 7.22 -6.83
C TYR A 138 -18.62 7.23 -8.23
N ILE A 139 -19.33 7.73 -9.24
CA ILE A 139 -18.97 7.58 -10.66
C ILE A 139 -19.11 8.85 -11.51
N ARG A 140 -19.50 9.98 -10.93
CA ARG A 140 -19.78 11.22 -11.68
C ARG A 140 -18.72 12.27 -11.36
N PRO A 141 -17.58 12.28 -12.09
CA PRO A 141 -16.60 13.35 -11.92
C PRO A 141 -17.22 14.68 -12.36
N LYS A 142 -16.96 15.74 -11.60
CA LYS A 142 -17.39 17.11 -11.90
C LYS A 142 -16.26 18.09 -11.62
N ALA A 143 -16.10 19.08 -12.51
CA ALA A 143 -15.17 20.18 -12.29
C ALA A 143 -15.46 20.89 -10.97
N ILE A 144 -14.39 21.22 -10.26
CA ILE A 144 -14.41 22.08 -9.08
C ILE A 144 -13.33 23.14 -9.22
N GLU A 145 -13.42 24.19 -8.41
CA GLU A 145 -12.38 25.22 -8.38
C GLU A 145 -11.03 24.63 -7.93
N PRO A 146 -9.90 25.08 -8.52
CA PRO A 146 -8.57 24.65 -8.10
C PRO A 146 -8.32 24.94 -6.61
N TRP A 147 -7.74 23.97 -5.90
CA TRP A 147 -7.31 24.18 -4.53
C TRP A 147 -6.04 25.03 -4.51
N LEU A 148 -6.08 26.17 -3.82
CA LEU A 148 -5.00 27.16 -3.87
C LEU A 148 -3.69 26.70 -3.19
N ASN A 149 -3.75 25.67 -2.34
CA ASN A 149 -2.60 25.16 -1.58
C ASN A 149 -2.07 23.83 -2.15
N VAL A 150 -1.77 23.83 -3.45
CA VAL A 150 -1.17 22.70 -4.17
C VAL A 150 0.14 23.18 -4.78
N VAL A 151 1.26 22.55 -4.38
CA VAL A 151 2.56 22.90 -4.95
C VAL A 151 2.78 22.21 -6.29
N LYS A 152 3.73 22.71 -7.09
CA LYS A 152 3.98 22.17 -8.43
C LYS A 152 4.39 20.69 -8.37
N GLY A 153 3.67 19.84 -9.11
CA GLY A 153 3.92 18.39 -9.19
C GLY A 153 3.34 17.60 -8.01
N GLU A 154 2.58 18.25 -7.13
CA GLU A 154 1.83 17.60 -6.06
C GLU A 154 0.44 17.19 -6.58
N THR A 155 -0.01 16.01 -6.15
CA THR A 155 -1.39 15.57 -6.22
C THR A 155 -1.98 15.59 -4.82
N VAL A 156 -3.16 16.20 -4.67
CA VAL A 156 -3.87 16.34 -3.40
C VAL A 156 -5.24 15.72 -3.53
N PHE A 157 -5.52 14.76 -2.66
CA PHE A 157 -6.85 14.24 -2.39
C PHE A 157 -7.41 14.93 -1.15
N ILE A 158 -8.67 15.34 -1.22
CA ILE A 158 -9.41 15.88 -0.08
C ILE A 158 -10.62 14.99 0.15
N PHE A 159 -10.76 14.52 1.38
CA PHE A 159 -11.85 13.66 1.82
C PHE A 159 -12.65 14.36 2.92
N PRO A 160 -13.63 15.21 2.56
CA PRO A 160 -14.50 15.84 3.55
C PRO A 160 -15.32 14.77 4.29
N PHE A 161 -15.45 14.90 5.62
CA PHE A 161 -16.27 14.01 6.46
C PHE A 161 -17.75 14.35 6.30
N ASN A 162 -18.30 14.06 5.13
CA ASN A 162 -19.68 14.35 4.76
C ASN A 162 -20.48 13.08 4.41
N ASN A 163 -19.98 11.90 4.78
CA ASN A 163 -20.77 10.68 4.76
C ASN A 163 -21.89 10.78 5.82
N LYS A 164 -23.14 10.56 5.39
CA LYS A 164 -24.33 10.68 6.26
C LYS A 164 -24.43 9.56 7.30
N ASP A 165 -23.80 8.42 7.04
CA ASP A 165 -23.85 7.23 7.89
C ASP A 165 -22.72 7.22 8.94
N LEU A 166 -21.78 8.18 8.88
CA LEU A 166 -20.65 8.29 9.79
C LEU A 166 -20.49 9.73 10.30
N PRO A 167 -20.76 9.99 11.59
CA PRO A 167 -20.48 11.28 12.23
C PRO A 167 -19.02 11.72 12.07
N LYS A 168 -18.79 13.04 11.95
CA LYS A 168 -17.46 13.63 11.69
C LYS A 168 -16.42 13.30 12.76
N ASP A 169 -16.81 13.42 14.01
CA ASP A 169 -16.01 13.05 15.19
C ASP A 169 -15.57 11.59 15.12
N LYS A 170 -16.50 10.67 14.79
CA LYS A 170 -16.18 9.26 14.61
C LYS A 170 -15.28 9.00 13.41
N ALA A 171 -15.48 9.71 12.30
CA ALA A 171 -14.59 9.60 11.14
C ALA A 171 -13.17 10.05 11.49
N PHE A 172 -13.03 11.18 12.17
CA PHE A 172 -11.76 11.70 12.67
C PHE A 172 -11.06 10.67 13.56
N ASP A 173 -11.73 10.16 14.59
CA ASP A 173 -11.15 9.19 15.55
C ASP A 173 -10.69 7.90 14.86
N LEU A 174 -11.50 7.38 13.92
CA LEU A 174 -11.17 6.15 13.17
C LEU A 174 -9.97 6.33 12.24
N ILE A 175 -9.79 7.52 11.67
CA ILE A 175 -8.64 7.82 10.81
C ILE A 175 -7.39 8.04 11.68
N LEU A 176 -7.52 8.80 12.76
CA LEU A 176 -6.44 9.06 13.70
C LEU A 176 -5.86 7.76 14.28
N ASP A 177 -6.72 6.84 14.74
CA ASP A 177 -6.30 5.53 15.25
C ASP A 177 -5.47 4.75 14.23
N LYS A 178 -5.81 4.83 12.94
CA LYS A 178 -5.04 4.17 11.88
C LYS A 178 -3.73 4.86 11.58
N LEU A 179 -3.71 6.19 11.52
CA LEU A 179 -2.47 6.94 11.32
C LEU A 179 -1.49 6.68 12.46
N LYS A 180 -1.97 6.63 13.72
CA LYS A 180 -1.16 6.25 14.88
C LYS A 180 -0.61 4.83 14.82
N LYS A 181 -1.33 3.90 14.20
CA LYS A 181 -0.91 2.51 14.00
C LYS A 181 -0.01 2.31 12.78
N LEU A 182 0.19 3.33 11.94
CA LEU A 182 1.23 3.26 10.92
C LEU A 182 2.58 3.13 11.62
N GLY A 183 3.38 2.17 11.15
CA GLY A 183 4.73 1.95 11.63
C GLY A 183 5.76 2.17 10.52
N PRO A 184 7.04 2.35 10.88
CA PRO A 184 8.13 2.52 9.91
C PRO A 184 8.26 1.32 8.95
N ARG A 185 7.87 0.12 9.40
CA ARG A 185 7.82 -1.10 8.55
C ARG A 185 6.91 -0.98 7.34
N THR A 186 5.97 -0.03 7.31
CA THR A 186 5.11 0.24 6.14
C THR A 186 5.94 0.59 4.89
N LEU A 187 7.12 1.21 5.07
CA LEU A 187 8.02 1.58 3.98
C LEU A 187 8.89 0.42 3.49
N LEU A 188 8.98 -0.68 4.22
CA LEU A 188 10.05 -1.68 4.06
C LEU A 188 10.14 -2.28 2.66
N PHE A 189 8.98 -2.56 2.05
CA PHE A 189 8.87 -3.25 0.76
C PHE A 189 8.30 -2.38 -0.38
N LEU A 190 8.11 -1.09 -0.14
CA LEU A 190 7.74 -0.17 -1.21
C LEU A 190 8.91 -0.03 -2.21
N SER A 191 8.66 0.39 -3.43
CA SER A 191 9.71 0.60 -4.42
C SER A 191 10.11 2.08 -4.52
N HIS A 192 9.15 2.99 -4.40
CA HIS A 192 9.32 4.40 -4.72
C HIS A 192 9.11 5.32 -3.52
N ILE A 193 8.09 5.12 -2.69
CA ILE A 193 7.89 5.97 -1.51
C ILE A 193 9.04 5.80 -0.52
N ASP A 194 9.71 6.90 -0.17
CA ASP A 194 10.82 6.94 0.79
C ASP A 194 10.47 7.62 2.13
N GLU A 195 9.35 8.35 2.17
CA GLU A 195 8.88 9.06 3.34
C GLU A 195 7.35 9.01 3.44
N ILE A 196 6.85 8.69 4.64
CA ILE A 196 5.43 8.85 5.02
C ILE A 196 5.38 9.80 6.20
N ALA A 197 4.63 10.89 6.07
CA ALA A 197 4.36 11.81 7.17
C ALA A 197 2.86 11.92 7.45
N TRP A 198 2.49 12.11 8.71
CA TRP A 198 1.13 12.46 9.09
C TRP A 198 1.11 13.46 10.23
N SER A 199 0.11 14.33 10.26
CA SER A 199 -0.10 15.29 11.34
C SER A 199 -1.57 15.62 11.52
N VAL A 200 -1.94 15.99 12.74
CA VAL A 200 -3.27 16.48 13.09
C VAL A 200 -3.24 18.00 13.20
N ASP A 201 -4.17 18.69 12.55
CA ASP A 201 -4.19 20.16 12.54
C ASP A 201 -4.55 20.77 13.91
N SER A 202 -5.44 20.12 14.66
CA SER A 202 -5.94 20.59 15.94
C SER A 202 -5.05 20.25 17.14
N THR A 203 -3.99 19.46 16.96
CA THR A 203 -3.13 18.97 18.06
C THR A 203 -1.65 18.94 17.64
N GLU A 204 -0.74 18.59 18.56
CA GLU A 204 0.67 18.35 18.24
C GLU A 204 0.93 16.90 17.77
N GLU A 205 -0.10 16.06 17.65
CA GLU A 205 0.05 14.66 17.25
C GLU A 205 0.52 14.53 15.80
N ASN A 206 1.61 13.78 15.62
CA ASN A 206 2.25 13.59 14.33
C ASN A 206 3.07 12.31 14.29
N GLY A 207 3.38 11.88 13.08
CA GLY A 207 4.36 10.85 12.83
C GLY A 207 5.09 11.06 11.50
N GLN A 208 6.34 10.63 11.46
CA GLN A 208 7.19 10.70 10.29
C GLN A 208 8.02 9.43 10.20
N TYR A 209 8.00 8.81 9.03
CA TYR A 209 8.74 7.59 8.75
C TYR A 209 9.61 7.81 7.52
N LEU A 210 10.86 7.38 7.60
CA LEU A 210 11.87 7.52 6.56
C LEU A 210 12.48 6.17 6.25
N ARG A 211 12.89 5.98 5.00
CA ARG A 211 13.58 4.79 4.55
C ARG A 211 14.90 5.12 3.87
N GLU A 212 15.95 4.46 4.32
CA GLU A 212 17.25 4.45 3.66
C GLU A 212 17.54 3.08 3.06
N ILE A 213 18.08 3.05 1.83
CA ILE A 213 18.48 1.81 1.16
C ILE A 213 19.97 1.88 0.81
N LYS A 214 20.73 0.84 1.17
CA LYS A 214 22.14 0.67 0.85
C LYS A 214 22.36 -0.70 0.22
N ASN A 215 23.09 -0.76 -0.89
CA ASN A 215 23.45 -2.05 -1.49
C ASN A 215 24.46 -2.79 -0.61
N ARG A 216 24.22 -4.08 -0.39
CA ARG A 216 25.06 -4.93 0.46
C ARG A 216 25.15 -6.34 -0.14
N ASN A 217 26.15 -6.54 -1.01
CA ASN A 217 26.31 -7.74 -1.83
C ASN A 217 25.03 -8.03 -2.64
N GLU A 218 24.51 -9.26 -2.58
CA GLU A 218 23.27 -9.71 -3.22
C GLU A 218 21.99 -9.28 -2.47
N ALA A 219 22.11 -8.43 -1.45
CA ALA A 219 20.98 -7.91 -0.67
C ALA A 219 20.93 -6.38 -0.68
N SER A 220 19.75 -5.84 -0.40
CA SER A 220 19.56 -4.45 -0.02
C SER A 220 19.48 -4.35 1.50
N GLN A 221 20.36 -3.57 2.11
CA GLN A 221 20.20 -3.16 3.50
C GLN A 221 19.22 -1.99 3.55
N VAL A 222 18.07 -2.22 4.18
CA VAL A 222 17.01 -1.21 4.32
C VAL A 222 16.93 -0.82 5.79
N THR A 223 17.06 0.47 6.07
CA THR A 223 16.87 1.04 7.41
C THR A 223 15.59 1.87 7.38
N VAL A 224 14.64 1.53 8.24
CA VAL A 224 13.41 2.29 8.43
C VAL A 224 13.48 2.99 9.78
N ILE A 225 13.23 4.30 9.76
CA ILE A 225 13.30 5.19 10.92
C ILE A 225 11.90 5.77 11.10
N GLY A 226 11.39 5.77 12.31
CA GLY A 226 10.08 6.31 12.64
C GLY A 226 10.15 7.22 13.85
N HIS A 227 9.44 8.33 13.76
CA HIS A 227 9.03 9.14 14.90
C HIS A 227 7.51 9.09 14.96
N ASN A 228 6.92 8.68 16.08
CA ASN A 228 5.47 8.63 16.24
C ASN A 228 5.09 9.11 17.64
N ASN A 229 4.49 10.30 17.72
CA ASN A 229 4.09 10.93 19.00
C ASN A 229 5.19 10.89 20.08
N GLY A 230 6.43 11.23 19.73
CA GLY A 230 7.54 11.25 20.69
C GLY A 230 8.25 9.92 20.92
N GLN A 231 7.85 8.84 20.24
CA GLN A 231 8.55 7.56 20.26
C GLN A 231 9.38 7.39 18.99
N ASP A 232 10.68 7.20 19.16
CA ASP A 232 11.60 6.89 18.07
C ASP A 232 11.75 5.37 17.92
N GLU A 233 11.63 4.89 16.69
CA GLU A 233 11.83 3.51 16.31
C GLU A 233 12.81 3.43 15.13
N GLU A 234 13.79 2.54 15.22
CA GLU A 234 14.72 2.29 14.12
C GLU A 234 14.86 0.78 13.92
N GLU A 235 14.75 0.33 12.68
CA GLU A 235 15.00 -1.05 12.32
C GLU A 235 15.84 -1.15 11.07
N THR A 236 16.81 -2.07 11.07
CA THR A 236 17.62 -2.39 9.91
C THR A 236 17.34 -3.81 9.44
N TRP A 237 17.23 -4.00 8.13
CA TRP A 237 16.81 -5.23 7.48
C TRP A 237 17.73 -5.56 6.31
N LEU A 238 18.02 -6.85 6.10
CA LEU A 238 18.54 -7.37 4.83
C LEU A 238 17.37 -7.88 4.01
N ILE A 239 17.12 -7.23 2.88
CA ILE A 239 16.12 -7.64 1.90
C ILE A 239 16.82 -8.33 0.74
N PHE A 240 16.49 -9.61 0.54
CA PHE A 240 16.89 -10.36 -0.65
C PHE A 240 15.70 -10.39 -1.59
N GLY A 241 15.92 -10.12 -2.88
CA GLY A 241 14.88 -10.09 -3.89
C GLY A 241 15.21 -10.99 -5.07
N ARG A 242 14.19 -11.61 -5.66
CA ARG A 242 14.29 -12.43 -6.85
C ARG A 242 13.25 -12.01 -7.87
N PRO A 243 13.65 -11.68 -9.11
CA PRO A 243 12.70 -11.35 -10.16
C PRO A 243 11.90 -12.60 -10.57
N VAL A 244 10.62 -12.42 -10.82
CA VAL A 244 9.68 -13.45 -11.27
C VAL A 244 8.98 -12.95 -12.52
N THR A 245 8.98 -13.74 -13.59
CA THR A 245 8.28 -13.39 -14.83
C THR A 245 6.77 -13.60 -14.66
N VAL A 246 5.98 -12.59 -15.02
CA VAL A 246 4.52 -12.71 -14.98
C VAL A 246 4.04 -13.57 -16.16
N PRO A 247 3.22 -14.61 -15.94
CA PRO A 247 2.71 -15.45 -17.02
C PRO A 247 2.01 -14.62 -18.09
N ASN A 248 2.30 -14.92 -19.36
CA ASN A 248 1.71 -14.25 -20.53
C ASN A 248 1.96 -12.73 -20.58
N SER A 249 3.02 -12.23 -19.92
CA SER A 249 3.41 -10.82 -19.94
C SER A 249 4.92 -10.70 -20.11
N GLU A 250 5.36 -9.62 -20.75
CA GLU A 250 6.78 -9.23 -20.76
C GLU A 250 7.21 -8.54 -19.45
N GLN A 251 6.25 -8.30 -18.54
CA GLN A 251 6.52 -7.70 -17.24
C GLN A 251 7.15 -8.71 -16.28
N SER A 252 8.12 -8.22 -15.52
CA SER A 252 8.65 -8.92 -14.36
C SER A 252 8.19 -8.24 -13.08
N THR A 253 7.99 -9.06 -12.05
CA THR A 253 7.78 -8.63 -10.68
C THR A 253 8.87 -9.27 -9.81
N ARG A 254 8.73 -9.27 -8.49
CA ARG A 254 9.71 -9.88 -7.59
C ARG A 254 9.06 -10.49 -6.34
N VAL A 255 9.69 -11.52 -5.82
CA VAL A 255 9.49 -11.98 -4.44
C VAL A 255 10.68 -11.53 -3.60
N GLU A 256 10.43 -11.21 -2.34
CA GLU A 256 11.42 -10.68 -1.42
C GLU A 256 11.32 -11.34 -0.06
N VAL A 257 12.47 -11.53 0.60
CA VAL A 257 12.54 -12.00 1.98
C VAL A 257 13.40 -11.05 2.80
N GLY A 258 12.88 -10.66 3.97
CA GLY A 258 13.49 -9.65 4.84
C GLY A 258 13.93 -10.21 6.19
N PHE A 259 15.23 -10.17 6.47
CA PHE A 259 15.81 -10.57 7.75
C PHE A 259 16.20 -9.34 8.57
N ARG A 260 15.67 -9.21 9.79
CA ARG A 260 16.03 -8.11 10.68
C ARG A 260 17.46 -8.28 11.20
N ILE A 261 18.24 -7.20 11.15
CA ILE A 261 19.58 -7.13 11.73
C ILE A 261 19.52 -6.37 13.05
N GLU A 262 20.23 -6.87 14.05
CA GLU A 262 20.55 -6.14 15.27
C GLU A 262 22.05 -6.17 15.51
N ILE A 263 22.56 -5.09 16.11
CA ILE A 263 23.93 -5.04 16.61
C ILE A 263 23.92 -5.47 18.07
N ASP A 264 24.64 -6.53 18.40
CA ASP A 264 24.79 -6.94 19.79
C ASP A 264 25.58 -5.86 20.56
N SER A 265 24.96 -5.37 21.63
CA SER A 265 25.52 -4.30 22.45
C SER A 265 26.88 -4.62 23.10
N LYS A 266 27.17 -5.90 23.35
CA LYS A 266 28.36 -6.38 24.08
C LYS A 266 29.57 -6.55 23.17
N ASP A 267 29.41 -7.24 22.03
CA ASP A 267 30.52 -7.56 21.13
C ASP A 267 30.54 -6.71 19.84
N LYS A 268 29.53 -5.85 19.66
CA LYS A 268 29.38 -4.97 18.49
C LYS A 268 29.29 -5.74 17.16
N THR A 269 28.90 -7.01 17.22
CA THR A 269 28.69 -7.83 16.02
C THR A 269 27.25 -7.72 15.55
N GLU A 270 27.06 -7.81 14.24
CA GLU A 270 25.73 -7.90 13.65
C GLU A 270 25.21 -9.34 13.74
N ARG A 271 23.93 -9.48 14.03
CA ARG A 271 23.22 -10.76 14.01
C ARG A 271 21.84 -10.61 13.41
N ILE A 272 21.36 -11.70 12.84
CA ILE A 272 19.95 -11.82 12.48
C ILE A 272 19.14 -11.97 13.78
N SER A 273 18.09 -11.16 13.90
CA SER A 273 17.13 -11.20 15.00
C SER A 273 15.81 -11.78 14.52
N ARG A 274 15.31 -12.79 15.23
CA ARG A 274 14.00 -13.40 14.96
C ARG A 274 12.90 -12.38 15.26
N ILE A 275 12.01 -12.15 14.30
CA ILE A 275 10.74 -11.47 14.56
C ILE A 275 9.66 -12.46 15.01
N ASN A 276 8.76 -12.02 15.89
CA ASN A 276 7.62 -12.82 16.34
C ASN A 276 6.36 -12.54 15.53
N ASP A 277 6.28 -11.33 14.97
CA ASP A 277 5.19 -10.84 14.15
C ASP A 277 5.65 -10.83 12.69
N ALA A 278 5.32 -11.88 11.95
CA ALA A 278 5.74 -12.10 10.57
C ALA A 278 4.53 -12.29 9.65
N PRO A 279 3.78 -11.21 9.36
CA PRO A 279 2.72 -11.25 8.38
C PRO A 279 3.31 -11.51 6.99
N LEU A 280 2.54 -12.17 6.12
CA LEU A 280 2.80 -12.14 4.69
C LEU A 280 2.56 -10.71 4.22
N VAL A 281 3.51 -10.14 3.49
CA VAL A 281 3.39 -8.78 2.95
C VAL A 281 3.03 -8.89 1.47
N VAL A 282 2.00 -8.15 1.07
CA VAL A 282 1.60 -7.98 -0.34
C VAL A 282 1.48 -6.48 -0.56
N TYR A 283 2.60 -5.82 -0.87
CA TYR A 283 2.84 -4.38 -0.72
C TYR A 283 2.77 -3.90 0.75
N PHE A 284 1.69 -4.23 1.45
CA PHE A 284 1.43 -3.96 2.86
C PHE A 284 1.14 -5.26 3.63
N PRO A 285 1.28 -5.26 4.98
CA PRO A 285 0.97 -6.42 5.80
C PRO A 285 -0.46 -6.95 5.55
N THR A 286 -0.58 -8.27 5.46
CA THR A 286 -1.86 -8.99 5.40
C THR A 286 -2.21 -9.56 6.79
N GLU A 287 -3.41 -10.10 6.97
CA GLU A 287 -3.77 -10.80 8.23
C GLU A 287 -3.21 -12.24 8.29
N ILE A 288 -2.44 -12.65 7.29
CA ILE A 288 -1.86 -13.99 7.18
C ILE A 288 -0.52 -14.01 7.91
N TYR A 289 -0.41 -14.82 8.95
CA TYR A 289 0.83 -14.98 9.70
C TYR A 289 1.64 -16.18 9.20
N THR A 290 2.81 -15.93 8.63
CA THR A 290 3.69 -16.98 8.05
C THR A 290 4.33 -17.90 9.09
N LYS A 291 4.36 -17.46 10.36
CA LYS A 291 5.07 -18.10 11.49
C LYS A 291 6.59 -18.17 11.33
N PHE A 292 7.14 -17.59 10.26
CA PHE A 292 8.57 -17.42 10.11
C PHE A 292 9.10 -16.38 11.12
N GLY A 293 10.42 -16.37 11.28
CA GLY A 293 11.13 -15.32 12.02
C GLY A 293 11.73 -14.25 11.12
N PHE A 294 11.24 -14.14 9.90
CA PHE A 294 11.62 -13.17 8.87
C PHE A 294 10.38 -12.84 8.03
N LEU A 295 10.42 -11.74 7.28
CA LEU A 295 9.29 -11.30 6.45
C LEU A 295 9.36 -11.91 5.06
N VAL A 296 8.20 -12.20 4.50
CA VAL A 296 8.03 -12.61 3.10
C VAL A 296 7.16 -11.58 2.42
N HIS A 297 7.63 -11.08 1.28
CA HIS A 297 6.94 -10.13 0.44
C HIS A 297 6.83 -10.66 -0.99
N GLY A 298 5.68 -10.41 -1.62
CA GLY A 298 5.51 -10.68 -3.04
C GLY A 298 4.10 -10.34 -3.53
N PRO A 299 3.88 -10.38 -4.86
CA PRO A 299 2.62 -10.04 -5.50
C PRO A 299 1.61 -11.20 -5.43
N TYR A 300 1.36 -11.72 -4.22
CA TYR A 300 0.42 -12.82 -4.01
C TYR A 300 -1.02 -12.37 -4.24
N HIS A 301 -1.82 -13.18 -4.92
CA HIS A 301 -3.25 -12.96 -5.03
C HIS A 301 -3.94 -13.31 -3.71
N THR A 302 -4.50 -12.28 -3.05
CA THR A 302 -5.21 -12.39 -1.77
C THR A 302 -6.73 -12.34 -1.97
N THR A 303 -7.46 -12.82 -0.96
CA THR A 303 -8.89 -12.53 -0.83
C THR A 303 -9.14 -11.02 -0.75
N PRO A 304 -10.35 -10.52 -1.06
CA PRO A 304 -10.65 -9.09 -0.90
C PRO A 304 -10.39 -8.55 0.51
N ALA A 305 -10.59 -9.37 1.55
CA ALA A 305 -10.32 -9.02 2.94
C ALA A 305 -8.84 -9.13 3.34
N ARG A 306 -7.96 -9.60 2.44
CA ARG A 306 -6.52 -9.83 2.69
C ARG A 306 -6.25 -10.75 3.90
N ASP A 307 -7.19 -11.61 4.24
CA ASP A 307 -7.14 -12.58 5.33
C ASP A 307 -6.62 -13.96 4.87
N ASN A 308 -6.54 -14.19 3.56
CA ASN A 308 -5.99 -15.41 2.98
C ASN A 308 -5.44 -15.20 1.55
N ILE A 309 -4.66 -16.17 1.08
CA ILE A 309 -4.26 -16.27 -0.34
C ILE A 309 -5.09 -17.36 -1.04
N HIS A 310 -5.31 -17.20 -2.34
CA HIS A 310 -6.01 -18.21 -3.14
C HIS A 310 -5.15 -19.49 -3.25
N LYS A 311 -5.58 -20.57 -2.60
CA LYS A 311 -4.83 -21.84 -2.53
C LYS A 311 -4.67 -22.57 -3.87
N ASN A 312 -5.69 -22.48 -4.73
CA ASN A 312 -5.72 -23.14 -6.04
C ASN A 312 -5.30 -22.22 -7.18
N ASP A 313 -4.55 -21.16 -6.87
CA ASP A 313 -4.01 -20.23 -7.85
C ASP A 313 -2.59 -20.63 -8.25
N ASP A 314 -2.38 -20.88 -9.54
CA ASP A 314 -1.08 -21.32 -10.06
C ASP A 314 -0.02 -20.21 -9.95
N TRP A 315 -0.44 -18.94 -9.96
CA TRP A 315 0.46 -17.82 -9.70
C TRP A 315 1.00 -17.85 -8.28
N ASN A 316 0.12 -17.95 -7.27
CA ASN A 316 0.53 -18.10 -5.88
C ASN A 316 1.42 -19.32 -5.64
N LYS A 317 1.13 -20.48 -6.26
CA LYS A 317 1.99 -21.67 -6.15
C LYS A 317 3.40 -21.40 -6.68
N ASN A 318 3.51 -20.78 -7.85
CA ASN A 318 4.80 -20.38 -8.41
C ASN A 318 5.55 -19.42 -7.48
N LEU A 319 4.89 -18.39 -6.94
CA LEU A 319 5.51 -17.45 -6.00
C LEU A 319 6.02 -18.13 -4.71
N ILE A 320 5.29 -19.13 -4.21
CA ILE A 320 5.72 -19.92 -3.04
C ILE A 320 7.01 -20.69 -3.37
N GLU A 321 7.08 -21.34 -4.54
CA GLU A 321 8.29 -22.06 -4.98
C GLU A 321 9.48 -21.10 -5.16
N GLU A 322 9.27 -19.96 -5.81
CA GLU A 322 10.29 -18.93 -5.99
C GLU A 322 10.77 -18.34 -4.66
N THR A 323 9.86 -18.16 -3.70
CA THR A 323 10.20 -17.72 -2.33
C THR A 323 11.02 -18.78 -1.60
N ALA A 324 10.67 -20.06 -1.71
CA ALA A 324 11.44 -21.14 -1.10
C ALA A 324 12.87 -21.21 -1.65
N ASN A 325 13.02 -21.06 -2.97
CA ASN A 325 14.32 -20.98 -3.63
C ASN A 325 15.13 -19.76 -3.17
N LEU A 326 14.48 -18.59 -3.08
CA LEU A 326 15.09 -17.35 -2.59
C LEU A 326 15.57 -17.49 -1.14
N VAL A 327 14.84 -18.16 -0.25
CA VAL A 327 15.29 -18.40 1.13
C VAL A 327 16.59 -19.22 1.14
N VAL A 328 16.72 -20.25 0.30
CA VAL A 328 17.95 -21.05 0.20
C VAL A 328 19.13 -20.20 -0.29
N GLU A 329 18.91 -19.33 -1.27
CA GLU A 329 19.92 -18.39 -1.78
C GLU A 329 20.30 -17.35 -0.72
N ALA A 330 19.33 -16.77 -0.02
CA ALA A 330 19.55 -15.84 1.08
C ALA A 330 20.41 -16.48 2.18
N LEU A 331 20.16 -17.74 2.55
CA LEU A 331 20.97 -18.46 3.54
C LEU A 331 22.43 -18.64 3.13
N ARG A 332 22.70 -18.90 1.84
CA ARG A 332 24.07 -18.98 1.32
C ARG A 332 24.77 -17.62 1.42
N ASN A 333 24.06 -16.54 1.11
CA ASN A 333 24.59 -15.18 1.22
C ASN A 333 24.78 -14.74 2.68
N LEU A 334 23.86 -15.07 3.58
CA LEU A 334 24.04 -14.82 5.01
C LEU A 334 25.26 -15.55 5.56
N LYS A 335 25.57 -16.75 5.07
CA LYS A 335 26.81 -17.47 5.40
C LYS A 335 28.05 -16.73 4.91
N THR A 336 28.09 -16.22 3.68
CA THR A 336 29.25 -15.47 3.16
C THR A 336 29.43 -14.15 3.90
N MET A 337 28.36 -13.54 4.38
CA MET A 337 28.38 -12.33 5.23
C MET A 337 28.77 -12.60 6.69
N GLY A 338 28.96 -13.87 7.10
CA GLY A 338 29.26 -14.22 8.49
C GLY A 338 28.07 -14.13 9.45
N LEU A 339 26.84 -14.03 8.93
CA LEU A 339 25.59 -13.87 9.70
C LEU A 339 24.90 -15.21 10.01
N LEU A 340 25.46 -16.33 9.56
CA LEU A 340 24.95 -17.67 9.86
C LEU A 340 25.24 -18.03 11.32
N SER A 341 24.27 -17.82 12.18
CA SER A 341 24.38 -17.96 13.65
C SER A 341 23.21 -18.77 14.23
N VAL A 342 23.29 -19.12 15.51
CA VAL A 342 22.18 -19.77 16.22
C VAL A 342 20.92 -18.91 16.18
N SER A 343 21.03 -17.58 16.26
CA SER A 343 19.87 -16.68 16.20
C SER A 343 19.18 -16.69 14.83
N LEU A 344 19.94 -16.87 13.74
CA LEU A 344 19.34 -17.09 12.42
C LEU A 344 18.54 -18.41 12.38
N LEU A 345 19.03 -19.49 12.99
CA LEU A 345 18.29 -20.76 13.03
C LEU A 345 16.94 -20.61 13.74
N GLU A 346 16.87 -19.80 14.79
CA GLU A 346 15.61 -19.50 15.48
C GLU A 346 14.60 -18.76 14.59
N ALA A 347 15.08 -18.03 13.57
CA ALA A 347 14.23 -17.35 12.60
C ALA A 347 13.69 -18.27 11.50
N LEU A 348 14.27 -19.45 11.29
CA LEU A 348 13.86 -20.38 10.25
C LEU A 348 12.62 -21.22 10.66
N PRO A 349 11.88 -21.80 9.70
CA PRO A 349 10.72 -22.65 9.97
C PRO A 349 11.11 -24.03 10.54
N ILE A 350 11.79 -24.06 11.68
CA ILE A 350 12.28 -25.29 12.33
C ILE A 350 11.32 -25.82 13.41
N ARG A 351 10.29 -25.03 13.77
CA ARG A 351 9.31 -25.40 14.79
C ARG A 351 8.20 -26.24 14.17
N VAL A 352 8.29 -27.56 14.32
CA VAL A 352 7.32 -28.53 13.77
C VAL A 352 5.87 -28.22 14.16
N GLY A 353 5.65 -27.68 15.37
CA GLY A 353 4.31 -27.29 15.83
C GLY A 353 3.67 -26.15 15.04
N ASP A 354 4.48 -25.28 14.43
CA ASP A 354 4.00 -24.18 13.58
C ASP A 354 3.67 -24.66 12.15
N PHE A 355 4.20 -25.83 11.74
CA PHE A 355 4.07 -26.40 10.39
C PHE A 355 3.72 -27.90 10.46
N PRO A 356 2.51 -28.26 10.91
CA PRO A 356 2.09 -29.66 10.96
C PRO A 356 2.04 -30.25 9.55
N GLN A 357 2.49 -31.51 9.39
CA GLN A 357 2.31 -32.22 8.13
C GLN A 357 0.81 -32.33 7.82
N GLU A 358 0.42 -31.97 6.60
CA GLU A 358 -0.94 -32.19 6.11
C GLU A 358 -1.26 -33.68 6.25
N ARG A 359 -2.35 -33.99 6.95
CA ARG A 359 -2.83 -35.35 7.19
C ARG A 359 -3.66 -35.87 6.04
#